data_AF-A0A959URM4-F1
#
_entry.id   AF-A0A959URM4-F1
#
_cell.length_a   1.000
_cell.length_b   1.000
_cell.length_c   1.000
_cell.angle_alpha   90.00
_cell.angle_beta   90.00
_cell.angle_gamma   90.00
#
_symmetry.space_group_name_H-M   'P 1'
#
loop_
_entity.id
_entity.type
_entity.pdbx_description
1 polymer ?
#
loop_
_entity_poly.entity_id
_entity_poly.type
_entity_poly.pdbx_seq_one_letter_code
_entity_poly.pdbx_strand_id
1 'polypeptide(L)'
;MLKLFALLTNSPLAQLRAHGPVSINKVVAMGMGLLGVTLFWTAISFGIAYHLFECGVLGSLGAALFAGGFVFTIDRIIILGKGKDRLMAGVRIGLSVIIALLGGVCLDLLLLKSEVEQELVAIHQDQVTHAMDRITDRHSAELDQARERVEHAHEEAVLAESRYVAEINGSPSGSGRYGVGQVAREKGRLLRQRQEELAREQQQLTLLETQVGQEREFEKATLQERQAAPTLFQRIHAMHRYLVKDWMVLVAYLMLTLAVMVFELTPLIVKYRTPTTSFEAEVEAVDRLKHARVASLIARQEQLMGFNTGMTLGERRAMRVLNEVEKDNDQAA
;
A
#
# COMPACT_ATOMS: atom_id res chain seq x y z
N MET A 1 -7.17 31.61 22.00
CA MET A 1 -7.80 30.79 20.95
C MET A 1 -8.44 31.60 19.83
N LEU A 2 -9.39 32.51 20.09
CA LEU A 2 -10.06 33.27 19.00
C LEU A 2 -9.10 34.02 18.05
N LYS A 3 -8.03 34.63 18.56
CA LYS A 3 -7.00 35.31 17.74
C LYS A 3 -6.37 34.39 16.70
N LEU A 4 -6.08 33.15 17.07
CA LEU A 4 -5.47 32.16 16.19
C LEU A 4 -6.45 31.75 15.09
N PHE A 5 -7.70 31.40 15.44
CA PHE A 5 -8.69 30.99 14.46
C PHE A 5 -9.05 32.12 13.49
N ALA A 6 -9.18 33.35 14.00
CA ALA A 6 -9.37 34.54 13.18
C ALA A 6 -8.22 34.73 12.17
N LEU A 7 -6.97 34.48 12.57
CA LEU A 7 -5.81 34.52 11.66
C LEU A 7 -5.88 33.41 10.60
N LEU A 8 -6.22 32.19 11.01
CA LEU A 8 -6.27 31.02 10.13
C LEU A 8 -7.35 31.17 9.05
N THR A 9 -8.53 31.69 9.42
CA THR A 9 -9.66 31.94 8.52
C THR A 9 -9.62 33.30 7.84
N ASN A 10 -8.54 34.08 8.02
CA ASN A 10 -8.40 35.44 7.48
C ASN A 10 -9.57 36.39 7.84
N SER A 11 -10.07 36.28 9.08
CA SER A 11 -11.18 37.10 9.60
C SER A 11 -10.62 38.18 10.55
N PRO A 12 -10.73 39.49 10.24
CA PRO A 12 -10.17 40.53 11.09
C PRO A 12 -10.79 40.51 12.50
N LEU A 13 -9.96 40.28 13.53
CA LEU A 13 -10.43 40.09 14.90
C LEU A 13 -11.26 41.25 15.43
N ALA A 14 -10.89 42.49 15.08
CA ALA A 14 -11.59 43.69 15.51
C ALA A 14 -13.03 43.72 14.97
N GLN A 15 -13.21 43.40 13.69
CA GLN A 15 -14.53 43.32 13.06
C GLN A 15 -15.32 42.13 13.61
N LEU A 16 -14.68 40.96 13.75
CA LEU A 16 -15.35 39.74 14.25
C LEU A 16 -15.92 39.92 15.66
N ARG A 17 -15.22 40.66 16.54
CA ARG A 17 -15.68 40.97 17.90
C ARG A 17 -16.83 41.97 17.96
N ALA A 18 -17.01 42.78 16.92
CA ALA A 18 -18.14 43.69 16.80
C ALA A 18 -19.45 42.93 16.48
N HIS A 19 -19.35 41.66 16.07
CA HIS A 19 -20.50 40.81 15.78
C HIS A 19 -20.84 39.87 16.92
N GLY A 20 -22.10 39.39 16.91
CA GLY A 20 -22.64 38.49 17.91
C GLY A 20 -21.95 37.11 18.00
N PRO A 21 -22.27 36.33 19.05
CA PRO A 21 -21.59 35.06 19.37
C PRO A 21 -21.68 34.01 18.26
N VAL A 22 -22.72 34.07 17.41
CA VAL A 22 -22.91 33.14 16.29
C VAL A 22 -21.77 33.25 15.27
N SER A 23 -21.32 34.47 14.94
CA SER A 23 -20.22 34.71 14.01
C SER A 23 -18.88 34.21 14.58
N ILE A 24 -18.66 34.45 15.88
CA ILE A 24 -17.47 33.99 16.60
C ILE A 24 -17.42 32.45 16.60
N ASN A 25 -18.52 31.80 16.97
CA ASN A 25 -18.58 30.34 17.05
C ASN A 25 -18.36 29.67 15.69
N LYS A 26 -18.86 30.27 14.60
CA LYS A 26 -18.60 29.78 13.24
C LYS A 26 -17.11 29.81 12.88
N VAL A 27 -16.44 30.95 13.12
CA VAL A 27 -14.99 31.09 12.84
C VAL A 27 -14.17 30.13 13.70
N VAL A 28 -14.54 29.97 14.97
CA VAL A 28 -13.89 29.00 15.87
C VAL A 28 -14.08 27.57 15.36
N ALA A 29 -15.30 27.18 14.96
CA ALA A 29 -15.59 25.85 14.43
C ALA A 29 -14.81 25.56 13.14
N MET A 30 -14.71 26.53 12.22
CA MET A 30 -13.91 26.40 11.00
C MET A 30 -12.43 26.22 11.31
N GLY A 31 -11.90 27.02 12.25
CA GLY A 31 -10.52 26.90 12.70
C GLY A 31 -10.22 25.58 13.41
N MET A 32 -11.15 25.07 14.22
CA MET A 32 -11.04 23.76 14.87
C MET A 32 -11.07 22.62 13.86
N GLY A 33 -11.96 22.66 12.86
CA GLY A 33 -12.01 21.67 11.80
C GLY A 33 -10.69 21.62 11.00
N LEU A 34 -10.16 22.79 10.63
CA LEU A 34 -8.89 22.91 9.91
C LEU A 34 -7.71 22.33 10.71
N LEU A 35 -7.56 22.75 11.97
CA LEU A 35 -6.46 22.26 12.82
C LEU A 35 -6.62 20.79 13.19
N GLY A 36 -7.85 20.32 13.43
CA GLY A 36 -8.13 18.93 13.76
C GLY A 36 -7.65 17.98 12.66
N VAL A 37 -8.05 18.25 11.41
CA VAL A 37 -7.61 17.48 10.23
C VAL A 37 -6.09 17.58 10.04
N THR A 38 -5.54 18.78 10.13
CA THR A 38 -4.10 19.01 9.96
C THR A 38 -3.27 18.23 10.98
N LEU A 39 -3.63 18.29 12.27
CA LEU A 39 -2.90 17.61 13.34
C LEU A 39 -3.01 16.09 13.23
N PHE A 40 -4.18 15.59 12.85
CA PHE A 40 -4.41 14.17 12.62
C PHE A 40 -3.49 13.63 11.53
N TRP A 41 -3.44 14.27 10.36
CA TRP A 41 -2.52 13.83 9.30
C TRP A 41 -1.06 14.04 9.65
N THR A 42 -0.72 15.09 10.39
CA THR A 42 0.66 15.27 10.87
C THR A 42 1.09 14.07 11.73
N ALA A 43 0.23 13.62 12.64
CA ALA A 43 0.50 12.46 13.49
C ALA A 43 0.58 11.15 12.69
N ILE A 44 -0.35 10.94 11.75
CA ILE A 44 -0.36 9.74 10.88
C ILE A 44 0.90 9.71 10.01
N SER A 45 1.24 10.82 9.35
CA SER A 45 2.42 10.92 8.50
C SER A 45 3.71 10.70 9.28
N PHE A 46 3.79 11.14 10.53
CA PHE A 46 4.89 10.78 11.42
C PHE A 46 4.95 9.27 11.66
N GLY A 47 3.82 8.65 12.02
CA GLY A 47 3.73 7.22 12.26
C GLY A 47 4.12 6.38 11.04
N ILE A 48 3.66 6.78 9.85
CA ILE A 48 4.02 6.13 8.57
C ILE A 48 5.52 6.26 8.31
N ALA A 49 6.07 7.47 8.38
CA ALA A 49 7.49 7.68 8.11
C ALA A 49 8.40 6.95 9.12
N TYR A 50 7.97 6.85 10.37
CA TYR A 50 8.75 6.23 11.44
C TYR A 50 8.64 4.71 11.44
N HIS A 51 7.43 4.16 11.36
CA HIS A 51 7.20 2.73 11.48
C HIS A 51 7.20 1.97 10.15
N LEU A 52 6.84 2.63 9.06
CA LEU A 52 6.65 1.98 7.76
C LEU A 52 7.84 2.22 6.83
N PHE A 53 8.44 3.41 6.87
CA PHE A 53 9.61 3.77 6.07
C PHE A 53 10.92 3.88 6.87
N GLU A 54 10.88 3.68 8.19
CA GLU A 54 12.06 3.63 9.06
C GLU A 54 13.01 4.85 8.92
N CYS A 55 12.47 6.03 8.58
CA CYS A 55 13.24 7.25 8.24
C CYS A 55 13.97 7.92 9.43
N GLY A 56 14.02 7.27 10.59
CA GLY A 56 14.47 7.86 11.86
C GLY A 56 13.56 8.99 12.35
N VAL A 57 13.80 9.47 13.58
CA VAL A 57 12.91 10.47 14.23
C VAL A 57 12.92 11.81 13.48
N LEU A 58 14.10 12.29 13.07
CA LEU A 58 14.24 13.57 12.37
C LEU A 58 13.62 13.55 10.97
N GLY A 59 13.87 12.48 10.20
CA GLY A 59 13.26 12.31 8.87
C GLY A 59 11.74 12.20 8.96
N SER A 60 11.24 11.49 9.97
CA SER A 60 9.80 11.33 10.22
C SER A 60 9.13 12.65 10.61
N LEU A 61 9.79 13.48 11.41
CA LEU A 61 9.29 14.81 11.77
C LEU A 61 9.23 15.72 10.53
N GLY A 62 10.25 15.69 9.67
CA GLY A 62 10.26 16.43 8.41
C GLY A 62 9.11 16.01 7.48
N ALA A 63 8.89 14.72 7.31
CA ALA A 63 7.79 14.17 6.50
C ALA A 63 6.42 14.56 7.09
N ALA A 64 6.26 14.48 8.41
CA ALA A 64 5.04 14.86 9.11
C ALA A 64 4.68 16.34 8.92
N LEU A 65 5.65 17.24 9.08
CA LEU A 65 5.44 18.67 8.91
C LEU A 65 5.13 19.02 7.45
N PHE A 66 5.79 18.36 6.49
CA PHE A 66 5.51 18.55 5.08
C PHE A 66 4.08 18.12 4.72
N ALA A 67 3.70 16.90 5.09
CA ALA A 67 2.36 16.37 4.81
C ALA A 67 1.26 17.16 5.53
N GLY A 68 1.46 17.48 6.81
CA GLY A 68 0.54 18.31 7.59
C GLY A 68 0.38 19.71 6.99
N GLY A 69 1.49 20.35 6.60
CA GLY A 69 1.48 21.65 5.93
C GLY A 69 0.77 21.63 4.57
N PHE A 70 0.89 20.53 3.82
CA PHE A 70 0.20 20.32 2.56
C PHE A 70 -1.32 20.21 2.76
N VAL A 71 -1.76 19.34 3.68
CA VAL A 71 -3.18 19.20 4.04
C VAL A 71 -3.75 20.53 4.53
N PHE A 72 -3.03 21.21 5.41
CA PHE A 72 -3.40 22.54 5.92
C PHE A 72 -3.61 23.54 4.78
N THR A 73 -2.71 23.56 3.80
CA THR A 73 -2.78 24.50 2.67
C THR A 73 -4.03 24.25 1.82
N ILE A 74 -4.30 22.99 1.49
CA ILE A 74 -5.49 22.60 0.71
C ILE A 74 -6.77 22.98 1.44
N ASP A 75 -6.91 22.59 2.71
CA ASP A 75 -8.12 22.87 3.47
C ASP A 75 -8.32 24.37 3.72
N ARG A 76 -7.23 25.10 3.93
CA ARG A 76 -7.28 26.55 4.08
C ARG A 76 -7.78 27.24 2.81
N ILE A 77 -7.36 26.81 1.62
CA ILE A 77 -7.88 27.35 0.34
C ILE A 77 -9.41 27.18 0.27
N ILE A 78 -9.91 26.01 0.69
CA ILE A 78 -11.34 25.71 0.65
C ILE A 78 -12.12 26.56 1.65
N ILE A 79 -11.60 26.76 2.87
CA ILE A 79 -12.24 27.64 3.86
C ILE A 79 -12.29 29.08 3.36
N LEU A 80 -11.20 29.59 2.79
CA LEU A 80 -11.07 30.96 2.30
C LEU A 80 -11.84 31.24 0.99
N GLY A 81 -12.19 30.21 0.22
CA GLY A 81 -12.96 30.37 -1.02
C GLY A 81 -14.28 31.11 -0.80
N LYS A 82 -14.63 32.05 -1.69
CA LYS A 82 -15.86 32.85 -1.58
C LYS A 82 -17.10 31.99 -1.87
N GLY A 83 -18.12 32.09 -1.03
CA GLY A 83 -19.42 31.45 -1.24
C GLY A 83 -19.41 29.92 -1.14
N LYS A 84 -20.53 29.32 -1.57
CA LYS A 84 -20.77 27.86 -1.62
C LYS A 84 -20.59 27.34 -3.04
N ASP A 85 -19.36 27.46 -3.57
CA ASP A 85 -19.03 26.93 -4.89
C ASP A 85 -19.10 25.40 -4.88
N ARG A 86 -20.10 24.86 -5.58
CA ARG A 86 -20.38 23.42 -5.68
C ARG A 86 -19.26 22.68 -6.39
N LEU A 87 -18.55 23.32 -7.33
CA LEU A 87 -17.44 22.69 -8.06
C LEU A 87 -16.25 22.46 -7.12
N MET A 88 -15.84 23.51 -6.39
CA MET A 88 -14.77 23.41 -5.39
C MET A 88 -15.10 22.41 -4.27
N ALA A 89 -16.37 22.36 -3.84
CA ALA A 89 -16.81 21.34 -2.90
C ALA A 89 -16.74 19.92 -3.48
N GLY A 90 -17.16 19.72 -4.73
CA GLY A 90 -17.06 18.43 -5.41
C GLY A 90 -15.62 17.95 -5.54
N VAL A 91 -14.70 18.84 -5.96
CA VAL A 91 -13.26 18.54 -6.03
C VAL A 91 -12.71 18.16 -4.66
N ARG A 92 -13.08 18.87 -3.58
CA ARG A 92 -12.66 18.49 -2.22
C ARG A 92 -13.20 17.13 -1.82
N ILE A 93 -14.49 16.83 -2.04
CA ILE A 93 -15.05 15.53 -1.69
C ILE A 93 -14.28 14.41 -2.40
N GLY A 94 -14.01 14.57 -3.71
CA GLY A 94 -13.21 13.61 -4.46
C GLY A 94 -11.81 13.42 -3.87
N LEU A 95 -11.13 14.52 -3.52
CA LEU A 95 -9.81 14.47 -2.90
C LEU A 95 -9.86 13.82 -1.50
N SER A 96 -10.87 14.13 -0.68
CA SER A 96 -11.07 13.52 0.64
C SER A 96 -11.28 12.01 0.54
N VAL A 97 -12.01 11.53 -0.47
CA VAL A 97 -12.18 10.08 -0.71
C VAL A 97 -10.83 9.44 -1.03
N ILE A 98 -10.07 10.04 -1.96
CA ILE A 98 -8.75 9.50 -2.36
C ILE A 98 -7.79 9.45 -1.16
N ILE A 99 -7.69 10.55 -0.40
CA ILE A 99 -6.82 10.64 0.78
C ILE A 99 -7.29 9.71 1.89
N ALA A 100 -8.60 9.61 2.14
CA ALA A 100 -9.14 8.71 3.16
C ALA A 100 -8.91 7.23 2.80
N LEU A 101 -8.99 6.84 1.52
CA LEU A 101 -8.70 5.48 1.09
C LEU A 101 -7.19 5.17 1.20
N LEU A 102 -6.33 6.02 0.62
CA LEU A 102 -4.88 5.81 0.65
C LEU A 102 -4.33 5.88 2.07
N GLY A 103 -4.69 6.93 2.80
CA GLY A 103 -4.21 7.11 4.16
C GLY A 103 -4.93 6.22 5.17
N GLY A 104 -6.16 5.76 4.88
CA GLY A 104 -6.83 4.70 5.63
C GLY A 104 -6.01 3.43 5.63
N VAL A 105 -5.62 2.92 4.45
CA VAL A 105 -4.74 1.74 4.33
C VAL A 105 -3.45 1.91 5.15
N CYS A 106 -2.81 3.07 5.10
CA CYS A 106 -1.61 3.33 5.89
C CYS A 106 -1.86 3.39 7.41
N LEU A 107 -2.99 3.98 7.83
CA LEU A 107 -3.41 4.02 9.22
C LEU A 107 -3.73 2.61 9.74
N ASP A 108 -4.38 1.79 8.92
CA ASP A 108 -4.75 0.43 9.27
C ASP A 108 -3.50 -0.45 9.42
N LEU A 109 -2.50 -0.29 8.55
CA LEU A 109 -1.19 -0.92 8.72
C LEU A 109 -0.50 -0.52 10.02
N LEU A 110 -0.69 0.72 10.48
CA LEU A 110 -0.12 1.20 11.73
C LEU A 110 -0.86 0.65 12.95
N LEU A 111 -2.19 0.58 12.89
CA LEU A 111 -3.03 0.10 13.98
C LEU A 111 -3.00 -1.43 14.12
N LEU A 112 -2.96 -2.16 13.01
CA LEU A 112 -2.96 -3.62 12.95
C LEU A 112 -1.55 -4.20 12.82
N LYS A 113 -0.51 -3.45 13.22
CA LYS A 113 0.88 -3.85 13.02
C LYS A 113 1.18 -5.26 13.53
N SER A 114 0.71 -5.60 14.73
CA SER A 114 0.90 -6.93 15.33
C SER A 114 0.27 -8.04 14.49
N GLU A 115 -0.95 -7.82 14.01
CA GLU A 115 -1.70 -8.82 13.25
C GLU A 115 -1.11 -9.00 11.85
N VAL A 116 -0.68 -7.91 11.22
CA VAL A 116 0.03 -7.94 9.94
C VAL A 116 1.35 -8.70 10.06
N GLU A 117 2.11 -8.48 11.14
CA GLU A 117 3.36 -9.21 11.40
C GLU A 117 3.12 -10.69 11.64
N GLN A 118 2.05 -11.07 12.34
CA GLN A 118 1.67 -12.48 12.52
C GLN A 118 1.24 -13.14 11.21
N GLU A 119 0.39 -12.47 10.41
CA GLU A 119 -0.08 -13.00 9.13
C GLU A 119 1.08 -13.11 8.12
N LEU A 120 2.06 -12.20 8.19
CA LEU A 120 3.26 -12.29 7.38
C LEU A 120 4.08 -13.55 7.69
N VAL A 121 4.22 -13.92 8.97
CA VAL A 121 4.85 -15.18 9.37
C VAL A 121 4.09 -16.39 8.82
N ALA A 122 2.76 -16.36 8.87
CA ALA A 122 1.92 -17.42 8.31
C ALA A 122 2.10 -17.54 6.78
N ILE A 123 2.12 -16.42 6.05
CA ILE A 123 2.38 -16.39 4.60
C ILE A 123 3.77 -16.95 4.29
N HIS A 124 4.78 -16.59 5.08
CA HIS A 124 6.14 -17.11 4.91
C HIS A 124 6.21 -18.62 5.12
N GLN A 125 5.51 -19.13 6.13
CA GLN A 125 5.44 -20.56 6.38
C GLN A 125 4.76 -21.31 5.23
N ASP A 126 3.65 -20.77 4.70
CA ASP A 126 2.96 -21.33 3.54
C ASP A 126 3.89 -21.37 2.30
N GLN A 127 4.65 -20.29 2.06
CA GLN A 127 5.60 -20.21 0.94
C GLN A 127 6.72 -21.25 1.07
N VAL A 128 7.29 -21.41 2.27
CA VAL A 128 8.32 -22.43 2.53
C VAL A 128 7.74 -23.81 2.31
N THR A 129 6.57 -24.13 2.88
CA THR A 129 5.93 -25.43 2.69
C THR A 129 5.67 -25.72 1.21
N HIS A 130 5.08 -24.79 0.47
CA HIS A 130 4.85 -24.96 -0.97
C HIS A 130 6.13 -25.12 -1.78
N ALA A 131 7.22 -24.45 -1.40
CA ALA A 131 8.52 -24.64 -2.05
C ALA A 131 9.08 -26.05 -1.77
N MET A 132 8.97 -26.53 -0.53
CA MET A 132 9.40 -27.88 -0.16
C MET A 132 8.58 -28.95 -0.88
N ASP A 133 7.26 -28.78 -0.96
CA ASP A 133 6.38 -29.70 -1.68
C ASP A 133 6.76 -29.77 -3.16
N ARG A 134 7.02 -28.63 -3.81
CA ARG A 134 7.48 -28.60 -5.21
C ARG A 134 8.79 -29.33 -5.45
N ILE A 135 9.75 -29.24 -4.53
CA ILE A 135 11.02 -29.98 -4.63
C ILE A 135 10.74 -31.48 -4.44
N THR A 136 9.87 -31.83 -3.49
CA THR A 136 9.44 -33.23 -3.26
C THR A 136 8.79 -33.82 -4.49
N ASP A 137 7.82 -33.11 -5.08
CA ASP A 137 7.07 -33.56 -6.24
C ASP A 137 7.99 -33.74 -7.45
N ARG A 138 8.94 -32.82 -7.64
CA ARG A 138 9.94 -32.90 -8.72
C ARG A 138 10.78 -34.17 -8.65
N HIS A 139 11.19 -34.58 -7.45
CA HIS A 139 12.08 -35.73 -7.24
C HIS A 139 11.34 -37.02 -6.87
N SER A 140 10.00 -36.97 -6.73
CA SER A 140 9.17 -38.09 -6.29
C SER A 140 9.37 -39.34 -7.16
N ALA A 141 9.26 -39.18 -8.48
CA ALA A 141 9.43 -40.29 -9.42
C ALA A 141 10.84 -40.89 -9.41
N GLU A 142 11.88 -40.07 -9.28
CA GLU A 142 13.27 -40.54 -9.24
C GLU A 142 13.57 -41.28 -7.93
N LEU A 143 13.07 -40.76 -6.80
CA LEU A 143 13.18 -41.40 -5.49
C LEU A 143 12.41 -42.71 -5.44
N ASP A 144 11.20 -42.76 -5.99
CA ASP A 144 10.38 -43.98 -6.03
C ASP A 144 11.04 -45.06 -6.89
N GLN A 145 11.58 -44.70 -8.06
CA GLN A 145 12.36 -45.64 -8.89
C GLN A 145 13.63 -46.12 -8.19
N ALA A 146 14.34 -45.25 -7.47
CA ALA A 146 15.53 -45.64 -6.71
C ALA A 146 15.18 -46.58 -5.55
N ARG A 147 14.04 -46.35 -4.87
CA ARG A 147 13.52 -47.22 -3.81
C ARG A 147 13.12 -48.59 -4.36
N GLU A 148 12.44 -48.63 -5.50
CA GLU A 148 12.06 -49.88 -6.16
C GLU A 148 13.29 -50.70 -6.57
N ARG A 149 14.36 -50.05 -7.08
CA ARG A 149 15.63 -50.73 -7.38
C ARG A 149 16.29 -51.32 -6.13
N VAL A 150 16.30 -50.57 -5.01
CA VAL A 150 16.82 -51.06 -3.73
C VAL A 150 15.99 -52.23 -3.21
N GLU A 151 14.66 -52.15 -3.30
CA GLU A 151 13.75 -53.22 -2.87
C GLU A 151 13.96 -54.49 -3.70
N HIS A 152 14.03 -54.37 -5.04
CA HIS A 152 14.32 -55.50 -5.92
C HIS A 152 15.70 -56.12 -5.63
N ALA A 153 16.74 -55.31 -5.48
CA ALA A 153 18.08 -55.80 -5.14
C ALA A 153 18.12 -56.48 -3.76
N HIS A 154 17.31 -55.98 -2.81
CA HIS A 154 17.18 -56.57 -1.48
C HIS A 154 16.52 -57.94 -1.54
N GLU A 155 15.41 -58.07 -2.27
CA GLU A 155 14.74 -59.35 -2.51
C GLU A 155 15.66 -60.39 -3.17
N GLU A 156 16.43 -59.97 -4.19
CA GLU A 156 17.40 -60.85 -4.85
C GLU A 156 18.54 -61.29 -3.91
N ALA A 157 19.02 -60.41 -3.04
CA ALA A 157 20.04 -60.73 -2.04
C ALA A 157 19.53 -61.70 -0.98
N VAL A 158 18.32 -61.49 -0.45
CA VAL A 158 17.66 -62.39 0.52
C VAL A 158 17.40 -63.76 -0.10
N LEU A 159 16.97 -63.79 -1.37
CA LEU A 159 16.78 -65.05 -2.10
C LEU A 159 18.12 -65.78 -2.32
N ALA A 160 19.18 -65.07 -2.72
CA ALA A 160 20.51 -65.65 -2.87
C ALA A 160 21.06 -66.20 -1.55
N GLU A 161 20.82 -65.48 -0.44
CA GLU A 161 21.22 -65.90 0.91
C GLU A 161 20.49 -67.17 1.32
N SER A 162 19.17 -67.22 1.18
CA SER A 162 18.38 -68.41 1.49
C SER A 162 18.83 -69.64 0.69
N ARG A 163 19.16 -69.48 -0.61
CA ARG A 163 19.66 -70.55 -1.48
C ARG A 163 21.06 -71.03 -1.10
N TYR A 164 21.92 -70.12 -0.63
CA TYR A 164 23.25 -70.45 -0.14
C TYR A 164 23.17 -71.19 1.21
N VAL A 165 22.35 -70.70 2.14
CA VAL A 165 22.09 -71.34 3.44
C VAL A 165 21.49 -72.73 3.28
N ALA A 166 20.52 -72.89 2.38
CA ALA A 166 19.94 -74.20 2.06
C ALA A 166 20.98 -75.20 1.49
N GLU A 167 21.94 -74.69 0.70
CA GLU A 167 23.02 -75.53 0.15
C GLU A 167 23.97 -76.01 1.23
N ILE A 168 24.48 -75.12 2.10
CA ILE A 168 25.47 -75.49 3.13
C ILE A 168 24.89 -76.42 4.20
N ASN A 169 23.60 -76.30 4.50
CA ASN A 169 22.90 -77.11 5.49
C ASN A 169 22.44 -78.47 4.95
N GLY A 170 22.65 -78.77 3.67
CA GLY A 170 22.22 -80.03 3.06
C GLY A 170 20.70 -80.17 2.93
N SER A 171 19.98 -79.05 2.78
CA SER A 171 18.52 -79.05 2.59
C SER A 171 18.13 -79.81 1.31
N PRO A 172 16.95 -80.47 1.25
CA PRO A 172 16.40 -81.07 0.03
C PRO A 172 16.21 -80.06 -1.13
N SER A 173 16.09 -78.77 -0.81
CA SER A 173 16.02 -77.67 -1.78
C SER A 173 17.38 -77.27 -2.38
N GLY A 174 18.48 -77.88 -1.92
CA GLY A 174 19.84 -77.75 -2.44
C GLY A 174 20.37 -79.09 -3.00
N SER A 175 21.67 -79.34 -2.88
CA SER A 175 22.27 -80.62 -3.31
C SER A 175 22.05 -81.79 -2.34
N GLY A 176 21.43 -81.56 -1.17
CA GLY A 176 21.22 -82.57 -0.13
C GLY A 176 22.50 -82.99 0.62
N ARG A 177 23.64 -82.32 0.38
CA ARG A 177 24.94 -82.62 1.01
C ARG A 177 25.36 -81.48 1.92
N TYR A 178 25.78 -81.82 3.13
CA TYR A 178 26.27 -80.84 4.10
C TYR A 178 27.67 -80.33 3.74
N GLY A 179 27.90 -79.03 3.91
CA GLY A 179 29.23 -78.40 3.80
C GLY A 179 29.47 -77.59 2.53
N VAL A 180 30.70 -77.08 2.39
CA VAL A 180 31.07 -76.11 1.35
C VAL A 180 31.69 -76.78 0.13
N GLY A 181 30.83 -77.36 -0.71
CA GLY A 181 31.20 -77.94 -2.02
C GLY A 181 31.36 -76.90 -3.15
N GLN A 182 31.59 -77.36 -4.37
CA GLN A 182 31.72 -76.48 -5.56
C GLN A 182 30.43 -75.67 -5.82
N VAL A 183 29.26 -76.29 -5.68
CA VAL A 183 27.94 -75.62 -5.83
C VAL A 183 27.74 -74.56 -4.75
N ALA A 184 28.11 -74.86 -3.49
CA ALA A 184 28.07 -73.89 -2.41
C ALA A 184 28.99 -72.69 -2.68
N ARG A 185 30.20 -72.91 -3.21
CA ARG A 185 31.13 -71.82 -3.57
C ARG A 185 30.57 -70.89 -4.65
N GLU A 186 29.94 -71.43 -5.69
CA GLU A 186 29.30 -70.61 -6.73
C GLU A 186 28.09 -69.84 -6.18
N LYS A 187 27.24 -70.47 -5.37
CA LYS A 187 26.12 -69.78 -4.69
C LYS A 187 26.60 -68.69 -3.74
N GLY A 188 27.71 -68.92 -3.02
CA GLY A 188 28.34 -67.91 -2.16
C GLY A 188 29.02 -66.78 -2.94
N ARG A 189 29.48 -67.03 -4.18
CA ARG A 189 29.94 -65.97 -5.09
C ARG A 189 28.77 -65.13 -5.58
N LEU A 190 27.67 -65.76 -5.98
CA LEU A 190 26.44 -65.07 -6.39
C LEU A 190 25.87 -64.22 -5.25
N LEU A 191 25.81 -64.74 -4.02
CA LEU A 191 25.39 -63.98 -2.84
C LEU A 191 26.23 -62.71 -2.66
N ARG A 192 27.56 -62.83 -2.71
CA ARG A 192 28.45 -61.66 -2.61
C ARG A 192 28.18 -60.63 -3.71
N GLN A 193 27.98 -61.08 -4.95
CA GLN A 193 27.63 -60.18 -6.05
C GLN A 193 26.29 -59.45 -5.77
N ARG A 194 25.25 -60.15 -5.31
CA ARG A 194 23.96 -59.52 -4.98
C ARG A 194 24.05 -58.56 -3.80
N GLN A 195 24.87 -58.87 -2.79
CA GLN A 195 25.13 -57.97 -1.67
C GLN A 195 25.89 -56.70 -2.13
N GLU A 196 26.83 -56.83 -3.06
CA GLU A 196 27.51 -55.68 -3.66
C GLU A 196 26.55 -54.82 -4.51
N GLU A 197 25.65 -55.44 -5.29
CA GLU A 197 24.60 -54.75 -6.05
C GLU A 197 23.66 -53.98 -5.11
N LEU A 198 23.15 -54.63 -4.05
CA LEU A 198 22.32 -53.98 -3.03
C LEU A 198 23.04 -52.78 -2.38
N ALA A 199 24.31 -52.95 -1.99
CA ALA A 199 25.09 -51.87 -1.39
C ALA A 199 25.26 -50.68 -2.34
N ARG A 200 25.43 -50.93 -3.65
CA ARG A 200 25.53 -49.88 -4.68
C ARG A 200 24.21 -49.12 -4.83
N GLU A 201 23.08 -49.82 -4.94
CA GLU A 201 21.76 -49.17 -5.06
C GLU A 201 21.41 -48.38 -3.79
N GLN A 202 21.72 -48.90 -2.60
CA GLN A 202 21.53 -48.18 -1.34
C GLN A 202 22.39 -46.90 -1.26
N GLN A 203 23.64 -46.97 -1.73
CA GLN A 203 24.50 -45.79 -1.81
C GLN A 203 23.93 -44.75 -2.78
N GLN A 204 23.41 -45.17 -3.94
CA GLN A 204 22.79 -44.26 -4.90
C GLN A 204 21.52 -43.59 -4.33
N LEU A 205 20.65 -44.36 -3.67
CA LEU A 205 19.47 -43.81 -3.00
C LEU A 205 19.86 -42.79 -1.92
N THR A 206 20.87 -43.10 -1.10
CA THR A 206 21.35 -42.19 -0.05
C THR A 206 21.93 -40.90 -0.63
N LEU A 207 22.66 -40.99 -1.75
CA LEU A 207 23.19 -39.83 -2.45
C LEU A 207 22.05 -38.94 -2.99
N LEU A 208 21.03 -39.55 -3.60
CA LEU A 208 19.87 -38.82 -4.12
C LEU A 208 19.08 -38.15 -2.99
N GLU A 209 18.79 -38.86 -1.90
CA GLU A 209 18.11 -38.30 -0.73
C GLU A 209 18.91 -37.15 -0.11
N THR A 210 20.23 -37.26 -0.06
CA THR A 210 21.11 -36.19 0.41
C THR A 210 21.05 -34.96 -0.51
N GLN A 211 21.06 -35.16 -1.83
CA GLN A 211 20.93 -34.06 -2.80
C GLN A 211 19.59 -33.33 -2.66
N VAL A 212 18.49 -34.07 -2.55
CA VAL A 212 17.15 -33.49 -2.34
C VAL A 212 17.09 -32.75 -1.00
N GLY A 213 17.67 -33.32 0.06
CA GLY A 213 17.77 -32.66 1.36
C GLY A 213 18.56 -31.36 1.32
N GLN A 214 19.68 -31.34 0.60
CA GLN A 214 20.51 -30.14 0.40
C GLN A 214 19.77 -29.06 -0.42
N GLU A 215 19.07 -29.44 -1.49
CA GLU A 215 18.27 -28.50 -2.29
C GLU A 215 17.17 -27.85 -1.44
N ARG A 216 16.49 -28.64 -0.60
CA ARG A 216 15.46 -28.15 0.33
C ARG A 216 16.02 -27.16 1.35
N GLU A 217 17.12 -27.50 2.01
CA GLU A 217 17.73 -26.60 3.00
C GLU A 217 18.29 -25.33 2.35
N PHE A 218 18.84 -25.43 1.14
CA PHE A 218 19.30 -24.26 0.38
C PHE A 218 18.15 -23.33 -0.01
N GLU A 219 17.04 -23.88 -0.54
CA GLU A 219 15.87 -23.09 -0.92
C GLU A 219 15.22 -22.44 0.32
N LYS A 220 15.12 -23.19 1.42
CA LYS A 220 14.61 -22.68 2.69
C LYS A 220 15.47 -21.53 3.23
N ALA A 221 16.79 -21.66 3.22
CA ALA A 221 17.70 -20.59 3.63
C ALA A 221 17.56 -19.35 2.73
N THR A 222 17.48 -19.56 1.41
CA THR A 222 17.28 -18.48 0.42
C THR A 222 15.97 -17.73 0.65
N LEU A 223 14.87 -18.44 0.94
CA LEU A 223 13.58 -17.83 1.24
C LEU A 223 13.60 -17.07 2.56
N GLN A 224 14.23 -17.62 3.60
CA GLN A 224 14.37 -16.94 4.89
C GLN A 224 15.15 -15.62 4.77
N GLU A 225 16.22 -15.59 3.96
CA GLU A 225 17.00 -14.37 3.72
C GLU A 225 16.16 -13.29 3.00
N ARG A 226 15.41 -13.68 1.96
CA ARG A 226 14.51 -12.76 1.23
C ARG A 226 13.40 -12.18 2.11
N GLN A 227 13.06 -12.86 3.19
CA GLN A 227 11.97 -12.53 4.10
C GLN A 227 12.41 -11.68 5.30
N ALA A 228 13.71 -11.43 5.48
CA ALA A 228 14.25 -10.70 6.64
C ALA A 228 13.79 -9.23 6.73
N ALA A 229 13.44 -8.60 5.60
CA ALA A 229 12.93 -7.23 5.55
C ALA A 229 11.68 -7.14 4.66
N PRO A 230 10.48 -7.32 5.23
CA PRO A 230 9.25 -7.30 4.45
C PRO A 230 8.97 -5.90 3.89
N THR A 231 8.76 -5.87 2.58
CA THR A 231 8.41 -4.67 1.82
C THR A 231 7.01 -4.16 2.17
N LEU A 232 6.74 -2.89 1.87
CA LEU A 232 5.41 -2.28 2.07
C LEU A 232 4.29 -3.10 1.39
N PHE A 233 4.52 -3.58 0.17
CA PHE A 233 3.52 -4.37 -0.56
C PHE A 233 3.24 -5.72 0.10
N GLN A 234 4.24 -6.38 0.69
CA GLN A 234 4.02 -7.61 1.45
C GLN A 234 3.18 -7.35 2.70
N ARG A 235 3.39 -6.22 3.39
CA ARG A 235 2.57 -5.81 4.53
C ARG A 235 1.12 -5.52 4.11
N ILE A 236 0.91 -4.82 2.99
CA ILE A 236 -0.44 -4.58 2.44
C ILE A 236 -1.12 -5.91 2.08
N HIS A 237 -0.40 -6.83 1.43
CA HIS A 237 -0.94 -8.14 1.06
C HIS A 237 -1.30 -8.97 2.30
N ALA A 238 -0.43 -8.98 3.32
CA ALA A 238 -0.70 -9.66 4.59
C ALA A 238 -1.92 -9.06 5.30
N MET A 239 -2.02 -7.73 5.37
CA MET A 239 -3.19 -7.04 5.92
C MET A 239 -4.46 -7.41 5.15
N HIS A 240 -4.43 -7.40 3.82
CA HIS A 240 -5.59 -7.76 3.01
C HIS A 240 -6.01 -9.22 3.26
N ARG A 241 -5.06 -10.16 3.28
CA ARG A 241 -5.35 -11.57 3.59
C ARG A 241 -5.96 -11.75 4.98
N TYR A 242 -5.47 -11.00 5.97
CA TYR A 242 -6.04 -10.98 7.31
C TYR A 242 -7.48 -10.43 7.32
N LEU A 243 -7.71 -9.29 6.67
CA LEU A 243 -9.01 -8.62 6.61
C LEU A 243 -10.11 -9.47 5.97
N VAL A 244 -9.79 -10.20 4.88
CA VAL A 244 -10.79 -11.02 4.17
C VAL A 244 -11.09 -12.35 4.86
N LYS A 245 -10.27 -12.75 5.85
CA LYS A 245 -10.45 -14.02 6.58
C LYS A 245 -11.64 -13.98 7.54
N ASP A 246 -11.93 -12.81 8.13
CA ASP A 246 -13.02 -12.61 9.07
C ASP A 246 -13.86 -11.37 8.67
N TRP A 247 -15.13 -11.61 8.37
CA TRP A 247 -16.08 -10.56 7.98
C TRP A 247 -16.24 -9.49 9.07
N MET A 248 -16.09 -9.82 10.35
CA MET A 248 -16.21 -8.86 11.45
C MET A 248 -15.04 -7.87 11.42
N VAL A 249 -13.83 -8.34 11.12
CA VAL A 249 -12.65 -7.49 10.96
C VAL A 249 -12.81 -6.60 9.73
N LEU A 250 -13.35 -7.14 8.63
CA LEU A 250 -13.65 -6.33 7.44
C LEU A 250 -14.66 -5.21 7.73
N VAL A 251 -15.72 -5.49 8.50
CA VAL A 251 -16.69 -4.46 8.91
C VAL A 251 -16.01 -3.40 9.79
N ALA A 252 -15.15 -3.80 10.73
CA ALA A 252 -14.41 -2.86 11.56
C ALA A 252 -13.48 -1.96 10.71
N TYR A 253 -12.79 -2.53 9.72
CA TYR A 253 -11.98 -1.80 8.75
C TYR A 253 -12.79 -0.77 7.96
N LEU A 254 -13.96 -1.18 7.45
CA LEU A 254 -14.86 -0.26 6.73
C LEU A 254 -15.37 0.85 7.64
N MET A 255 -15.71 0.54 8.90
CA MET A 255 -16.13 1.56 9.88
C MET A 255 -15.02 2.56 10.18
N LEU A 256 -13.77 2.10 10.33
CA LEU A 256 -12.63 2.96 10.58
C LEU A 256 -12.32 3.86 9.38
N THR A 257 -12.30 3.28 8.18
CA THR A 257 -12.13 4.04 6.92
C THR A 257 -13.22 5.10 6.77
N LEU A 258 -14.46 4.76 7.08
CA LEU A 258 -15.58 5.70 7.06
C LEU A 258 -15.42 6.79 8.12
N ALA A 259 -14.94 6.46 9.32
CA ALA A 259 -14.68 7.44 10.37
C ALA A 259 -13.60 8.46 9.95
N VAL A 260 -12.51 7.99 9.34
CA VAL A 260 -11.46 8.85 8.76
C VAL A 260 -12.04 9.73 7.65
N MET A 261 -12.87 9.18 6.77
CA MET A 261 -13.53 9.94 5.72
C MET A 261 -14.46 11.05 6.28
N VAL A 262 -15.25 10.75 7.31
CA VAL A 262 -16.10 11.75 7.96
C VAL A 262 -15.25 12.83 8.63
N PHE A 263 -14.15 12.43 9.28
CA PHE A 263 -13.21 13.36 9.90
C PHE A 263 -12.58 14.29 8.86
N GLU A 264 -12.16 13.76 7.71
CA GLU A 264 -11.64 14.53 6.56
C GLU A 264 -12.63 15.57 6.03
N LEU A 265 -13.92 15.25 6.05
CA LEU A 265 -14.95 16.15 5.56
C LEU A 265 -15.34 17.22 6.60
N THR A 266 -14.79 17.21 7.81
CA THR A 266 -15.13 18.16 8.88
C THR A 266 -15.05 19.63 8.44
N PRO A 267 -13.96 20.12 7.80
CA PRO A 267 -13.87 21.52 7.36
C PRO A 267 -14.98 21.89 6.36
N LEU A 268 -15.33 20.95 5.48
CA LEU A 268 -16.39 21.13 4.48
C LEU A 268 -17.78 21.12 5.13
N ILE A 269 -18.04 20.17 6.04
CA ILE A 269 -19.29 20.05 6.79
C ILE A 269 -19.55 21.34 7.56
N VAL A 270 -18.56 21.85 8.30
CA VAL A 270 -18.68 23.10 9.05
C VAL A 270 -18.98 24.27 8.12
N LYS A 271 -18.28 24.39 6.98
CA LYS A 271 -18.50 25.48 6.02
C LYS A 271 -19.89 25.45 5.38
N TYR A 272 -20.41 24.27 5.03
CA TYR A 272 -21.67 24.15 4.30
C TYR A 272 -22.91 24.12 5.19
N ARG A 273 -22.82 23.49 6.37
CA ARG A 273 -23.93 23.37 7.33
C ARG A 273 -24.19 24.66 8.10
N THR A 274 -23.17 25.49 8.31
CA THR A 274 -23.37 26.75 9.01
C THR A 274 -24.00 27.81 8.09
N PRO A 275 -25.08 28.48 8.52
CA PRO A 275 -25.70 29.55 7.74
C PRO A 275 -24.75 30.75 7.61
N THR A 276 -25.05 31.62 6.65
CA THR A 276 -24.34 32.89 6.49
C THR A 276 -24.55 33.74 7.73
N THR A 277 -23.46 34.18 8.36
CA THR A 277 -23.53 34.98 9.59
C THR A 277 -23.59 36.47 9.26
N SER A 278 -23.94 37.29 10.26
CA SER A 278 -23.97 38.75 10.09
C SER A 278 -22.61 39.31 9.65
N PHE A 279 -21.51 38.71 10.13
CA PHE A 279 -20.15 39.07 9.74
C PHE A 279 -19.90 38.79 8.25
N GLU A 280 -20.25 37.61 7.76
CA GLU A 280 -20.07 37.26 6.36
C GLU A 280 -20.95 38.12 5.44
N ALA A 281 -22.19 38.38 5.85
CA ALA A 281 -23.10 39.24 5.12
C ALA A 281 -22.58 40.68 5.00
N GLU A 282 -21.99 41.23 6.07
CA GLU A 282 -21.37 42.56 6.03
C GLU A 282 -20.14 42.58 5.11
N VAL A 283 -19.26 41.58 5.23
CA VAL A 283 -18.07 41.45 4.37
C VAL A 283 -18.48 41.38 2.90
N GLU A 284 -19.53 40.60 2.58
CA GLU A 284 -20.06 40.49 1.22
C GLU A 284 -20.71 41.80 0.75
N ALA A 285 -21.47 42.48 1.60
CA ALA A 285 -22.08 43.77 1.27
C ALA A 285 -21.01 44.84 0.97
N VAL A 286 -19.95 44.90 1.77
CA VAL A 286 -18.81 45.80 1.55
C VAL A 286 -18.10 45.48 0.22
N ASP A 287 -17.92 44.20 -0.11
CA ASP A 287 -17.29 43.78 -1.37
C ASP A 287 -18.17 44.17 -2.58
N ARG A 288 -19.48 43.94 -2.50
CA ARG A 288 -20.45 44.35 -3.52
C ARG A 288 -20.47 45.87 -3.74
N LEU A 289 -20.45 46.66 -2.66
CA LEU A 289 -20.39 48.13 -2.73
C LEU A 289 -19.09 48.62 -3.39
N LYS A 290 -17.95 48.00 -3.06
CA LYS A 290 -16.67 48.31 -3.71
C LYS A 290 -16.72 48.01 -5.21
N HIS A 291 -17.23 46.83 -5.60
CA HIS A 291 -17.39 46.47 -7.01
C HIS A 291 -18.32 47.44 -7.76
N ALA A 292 -19.47 47.80 -7.17
CA ALA A 292 -20.39 48.77 -7.76
C ALA A 292 -19.74 50.16 -7.92
N ARG A 293 -18.98 50.60 -6.91
CA ARG A 293 -18.25 51.88 -6.98
C ARG A 293 -17.20 51.86 -8.09
N VAL A 294 -16.39 50.81 -8.19
CA VAL A 294 -15.39 50.67 -9.24
C VAL A 294 -16.06 50.65 -10.63
N ALA A 295 -17.14 49.88 -10.79
CA ALA A 295 -17.91 49.87 -12.03
C ALA A 295 -18.46 51.25 -12.41
N SER A 296 -19.00 52.00 -11.44
CA SER A 296 -19.50 53.36 -11.68
C SER A 296 -18.39 54.35 -12.04
N LEU A 297 -17.19 54.21 -11.48
CA LEU A 297 -16.02 55.03 -11.81
C LEU A 297 -15.52 54.73 -13.23
N ILE A 298 -15.47 53.46 -13.62
CA ILE A 298 -15.12 53.04 -14.98
C ILE A 298 -16.14 53.61 -15.98
N ALA A 299 -17.44 53.43 -15.73
CA ALA A 299 -18.50 53.95 -16.60
C ALA A 299 -18.44 55.48 -16.74
N ARG A 300 -18.19 56.21 -15.64
CA ARG A 300 -18.03 57.66 -15.67
C ARG A 300 -16.79 58.09 -16.48
N GLN A 301 -15.69 57.36 -16.36
CA GLN A 301 -14.47 57.62 -17.13
C GLN A 301 -14.68 57.33 -18.62
N GLU A 302 -15.40 56.26 -18.96
CA GLU A 302 -15.79 55.94 -20.34
C GLU A 302 -16.67 57.04 -20.95
N GLN A 303 -17.66 57.55 -20.20
CA GLN A 303 -18.47 58.69 -20.64
C GLN A 303 -17.62 59.94 -20.89
N LEU A 304 -16.70 60.27 -19.99
CA LEU A 304 -15.80 61.42 -20.16
C LEU A 304 -14.86 61.25 -21.36
N MET A 305 -14.37 60.04 -21.62
CA MET A 305 -13.51 59.74 -22.77
C MET A 305 -14.29 59.72 -24.10
N GLY A 306 -15.51 59.19 -24.11
CA GLY A 306 -16.41 59.22 -25.26
C GLY A 306 -16.86 60.64 -25.60
N PHE A 307 -17.13 61.47 -24.60
CA PHE A 307 -17.46 62.89 -24.81
C PHE A 307 -16.30 63.69 -25.41
N ASN A 308 -15.05 63.32 -25.10
CA ASN A 308 -13.87 64.03 -25.56
C ASN A 308 -13.31 63.53 -26.91
N THR A 309 -13.90 62.49 -27.51
CA THR A 309 -13.42 61.93 -28.81
C THR A 309 -14.51 61.44 -29.76
N GLY A 310 -15.79 61.45 -29.36
CA GLY A 310 -16.88 60.92 -30.18
C GLY A 310 -16.85 59.39 -30.39
N MET A 311 -15.93 58.66 -29.75
CA MET A 311 -15.76 57.21 -29.92
C MET A 311 -15.61 56.50 -28.57
N THR A 312 -16.27 55.34 -28.44
CA THR A 312 -16.23 54.45 -27.28
C THR A 312 -14.90 53.70 -27.17
N LEU A 313 -14.58 53.19 -25.97
CA LEU A 313 -13.31 52.47 -25.71
C LEU A 313 -13.19 51.17 -26.55
N GLY A 314 -14.32 50.53 -26.84
CA GLY A 314 -14.40 49.37 -27.75
C GLY A 314 -14.07 49.73 -29.20
N GLU A 315 -14.61 50.85 -29.70
CA GLU A 315 -14.31 51.37 -31.03
C GLU A 315 -12.83 51.76 -31.17
N ARG A 316 -12.21 52.32 -30.12
CA ARG A 316 -10.77 52.60 -30.13
C ARG A 316 -9.89 51.35 -30.10
N ARG A 317 -10.31 50.27 -29.42
CA ARG A 317 -9.61 48.98 -29.48
C ARG A 317 -9.73 48.36 -30.87
N ALA A 318 -10.91 48.39 -31.47
CA ALA A 318 -11.12 47.95 -32.85
C ALA A 318 -10.30 48.78 -33.84
N MET A 319 -10.27 50.10 -33.69
CA MET A 319 -9.50 51.01 -34.56
C MET A 319 -7.98 50.85 -34.35
N ARG A 320 -7.52 50.53 -33.13
CA ARG A 320 -6.10 50.22 -32.89
C ARG A 320 -5.68 48.91 -33.54
N VAL A 321 -6.52 47.88 -33.47
CA VAL A 321 -6.30 46.60 -34.16
C VAL A 321 -6.31 46.80 -35.68
N LEU A 322 -7.24 47.61 -36.22
CA LEU A 322 -7.27 47.95 -37.64
C LEU A 322 -6.01 48.72 -38.09
N ASN A 323 -5.56 49.71 -37.30
CA ASN A 323 -4.32 50.46 -37.61
C ASN A 323 -3.04 49.61 -37.47
N GLU A 324 -3.02 48.60 -36.60
CA GLU A 324 -1.91 47.65 -36.51
C GLU A 324 -1.88 46.73 -37.72
N VAL A 325 -3.04 46.23 -38.17
CA VAL A 325 -3.17 45.40 -39.39
C VAL A 325 -2.80 46.20 -40.66
N GLU A 326 -3.17 47.48 -40.73
CA GLU A 326 -2.85 48.34 -41.88
C GLU A 326 -1.35 48.67 -41.95
N LYS A 327 -0.69 48.88 -40.80
CA LYS A 327 0.77 49.05 -40.71
C LYS A 327 1.55 47.81 -41.13
N ASP A 328 1.07 46.62 -40.78
CA ASP A 328 1.72 45.36 -41.18
C ASP A 328 1.58 45.12 -42.69
N ASN A 329 0.51 45.61 -43.32
CA ASN A 329 0.31 45.53 -44.77
C ASN A 329 1.21 46.50 -45.56
N ASP A 330 1.42 47.71 -45.05
CA ASP A 330 2.31 48.71 -45.66
C ASP A 330 3.81 48.34 -45.55
N GLN A 331 4.18 47.46 -44.61
CA GLN A 331 5.55 46.93 -44.49
C GLN A 331 5.80 45.70 -45.38
N ALA A 332 4.75 45.13 -45.97
CA ALA A 332 4.80 43.93 -46.82
C ALA A 332 4.74 44.21 -48.33
N ALA A 333 4.62 45.48 -48.73
CA ALA A 333 4.62 45.96 -50.13
C ALA A 333 5.96 46.63 -50.50
#